data_AF-E0VQB5-F1
#
_entry.id   AF-E0VQB5-F1
#
_cell.length_a   1.000
_cell.length_b   1.000
_cell.length_c   1.000
_cell.angle_alpha   90.00
_cell.angle_beta   90.00
_cell.angle_gamma   90.00
#
_symmetry.space_group_name_H-M   'P 1'
#
loop_
_entity.id
_entity.type
_entity.pdbx_description
1 polymer ?
#
loop_
_entity_poly.entity_id
_entity_poly.type
_entity_poly.pdbx_seq_one_letter_code
_entity_poly.pdbx_strand_id
1 'polypeptide(L)'
;VKVLKEKIEAEKGKDYPAVNQRLIYAGKILTDETPLSEYKIDEKKFIVVMVTKPKLPPATHAGSSDSTPTPGTGDGGEKQTSDTTSNEPPASENVNSGASFGQAESALLMGDEYNQSLRNIMDMGYPKEQVERALRASFNNPDRAVEYLLNGIPSD
;
A
#
# COMPACT_ATOMS: atom_id res chain seq x y z
N VAL A 1 9.79 17.25 -8.61
CA VAL A 1 9.16 15.95 -8.97
C VAL A 1 8.05 16.11 -10.02
N LYS A 2 7.25 17.19 -9.94
CA LYS A 2 6.14 17.51 -10.86
C LYS A 2 6.44 17.38 -12.37
N VAL A 3 7.58 17.89 -12.84
CA VAL A 3 7.98 17.81 -14.27
C VAL A 3 8.14 16.36 -14.75
N LEU A 4 8.70 15.49 -13.90
CA LEU A 4 8.87 14.09 -14.23
C LEU A 4 7.52 13.37 -14.35
N LYS A 5 6.56 13.72 -13.47
CA LYS A 5 5.19 13.17 -13.55
C LYS A 5 4.47 13.56 -14.85
N GLU A 6 4.59 14.83 -15.24
CA GLU A 6 4.02 15.35 -16.49
C GLU A 6 4.68 14.69 -17.72
N LYS A 7 6.00 14.46 -17.67
CA LYS A 7 6.72 13.73 -18.73
C LYS A 7 6.23 12.29 -18.87
N ILE A 8 6.00 11.61 -17.75
CA ILE A 8 5.46 10.24 -17.72
C ILE A 8 4.03 10.23 -18.26
N GLU A 9 3.19 11.20 -17.92
CA GLU A 9 1.83 11.32 -18.47
C GLU A 9 1.84 11.54 -19.99
N ALA A 10 2.75 12.38 -20.49
CA ALA A 10 2.89 12.64 -21.91
C ALA A 10 3.35 11.39 -22.70
N GLU A 11 4.22 10.57 -22.11
CA GLU A 11 4.80 9.40 -22.78
C GLU A 11 3.99 8.12 -22.59
N LYS A 12 3.46 7.88 -21.39
CA LYS A 12 2.62 6.71 -21.06
C LYS A 12 1.13 6.96 -21.24
N GLY A 13 0.72 8.20 -21.43
CA GLY A 13 -0.66 8.57 -21.73
C GLY A 13 -1.61 8.46 -20.54
N LYS A 14 -2.89 8.28 -20.85
CA LYS A 14 -4.02 8.40 -19.91
C LYS A 14 -4.03 7.35 -18.79
N ASP A 15 -3.26 6.27 -18.92
CA ASP A 15 -3.07 5.28 -17.85
C ASP A 15 -2.21 5.80 -16.70
N TYR A 16 -1.44 6.86 -16.93
CA TYR A 16 -0.56 7.48 -15.94
C TYR A 16 -0.84 8.97 -15.79
N PRO A 17 -1.98 9.36 -15.19
CA PRO A 17 -2.23 10.78 -14.92
C PRO A 17 -1.36 11.27 -13.75
N ALA A 18 -0.68 12.41 -13.93
CA ALA A 18 0.30 12.95 -12.99
C ALA A 18 -0.25 13.11 -11.56
N VAL A 19 -1.54 13.40 -11.41
CA VAL A 19 -2.23 13.50 -10.12
C VAL A 19 -2.28 12.18 -9.35
N ASN A 20 -2.35 11.06 -10.06
CA ASN A 20 -2.44 9.73 -9.44
C ASN A 20 -1.14 8.94 -9.49
N GLN A 21 -0.07 9.57 -10.00
CA GLN A 21 1.25 8.97 -10.02
C GLN A 21 1.95 9.15 -8.67
N ARG A 22 2.42 8.03 -8.13
CA ARG A 22 3.35 7.95 -7.00
C ARG A 22 4.71 7.52 -7.54
N LEU A 23 5.72 8.35 -7.32
CA LEU A 23 7.10 8.01 -7.67
C LEU A 23 7.78 7.48 -6.42
N ILE A 24 8.41 6.32 -6.53
CA ILE A 24 9.10 5.66 -5.43
C ILE A 24 10.54 5.41 -5.86
N TYR A 25 11.49 5.96 -5.09
CA TYR A 25 12.92 5.77 -5.32
C TYR A 25 13.58 5.27 -4.04
N ALA A 26 14.31 4.16 -4.13
CA ALA A 26 14.99 3.55 -2.98
C ALA A 26 14.08 3.38 -1.74
N GLY A 27 12.81 3.02 -1.96
CA GLY A 27 11.81 2.85 -0.90
C GLY A 27 11.19 4.14 -0.35
N LYS A 28 11.60 5.31 -0.84
CA LYS A 28 11.04 6.62 -0.46
C LYS A 28 10.06 7.12 -1.52
N ILE A 29 8.88 7.56 -1.08
CA ILE A 29 7.90 8.21 -1.97
C ILE A 29 8.36 9.66 -2.23
N LEU A 30 8.41 10.04 -3.50
CA LEU A 30 8.77 11.38 -3.94
C LEU A 30 7.53 12.27 -3.95
N THR A 31 7.68 13.43 -3.32
CA THR A 31 6.62 14.42 -3.17
C THR A 31 6.79 15.52 -4.21
N ASP A 32 5.68 16.05 -4.73
CA ASP A 32 5.71 17.06 -5.79
C ASP A 32 6.39 18.37 -5.39
N GLU A 33 6.29 18.71 -4.10
CA GLU A 33 6.80 19.95 -3.50
C GLU A 33 8.33 19.96 -3.35
N THR A 34 8.97 18.79 -3.40
CA THR A 34 10.41 18.66 -3.18
C THR A 34 11.13 18.43 -4.52
N PRO A 35 12.27 19.12 -4.77
CA PRO A 35 13.04 18.92 -6.01
C PRO A 35 13.64 17.52 -6.07
N LEU A 36 13.79 16.99 -7.28
CA LEU A 36 14.34 15.65 -7.54
C LEU A 36 15.78 15.50 -6.99
N SER A 37 16.54 16.59 -6.96
CA SER A 37 17.91 16.65 -6.46
C SER A 37 18.04 16.28 -4.98
N GLU A 38 17.02 16.56 -4.17
CA GLU A 38 17.03 16.28 -2.72
C GLU A 38 16.94 14.78 -2.42
N TYR A 39 16.38 14.01 -3.35
CA TYR A 39 16.16 12.58 -3.19
C TYR A 39 17.37 11.72 -3.58
N LYS A 40 18.51 12.34 -3.94
CA LYS A 40 19.76 11.66 -4.33
C LYS A 40 19.51 10.58 -5.41
N ILE A 41 18.84 10.97 -6.49
CA ILE A 41 18.51 10.08 -7.58
C ILE A 41 19.75 9.77 -8.42
N ASP A 42 20.23 8.54 -8.33
CA ASP A 42 21.26 7.97 -9.22
C ASP A 42 20.65 7.43 -10.51
N GLU A 43 21.24 7.74 -11.67
CA GLU A 43 20.85 7.19 -12.98
C GLU A 43 21.04 5.66 -13.08
N LYS A 44 21.94 5.09 -12.27
CA LYS A 44 22.14 3.63 -12.19
C LYS A 44 21.00 2.90 -11.48
N LYS A 45 20.13 3.65 -10.78
CA LYS A 45 18.96 3.11 -10.08
C LYS A 45 17.70 3.56 -10.80
N PHE A 46 16.61 2.86 -10.54
CA PHE A 46 15.32 3.12 -11.17
C PHE A 46 14.33 3.75 -10.19
N ILE A 47 13.40 4.52 -10.74
CA ILE A 47 12.24 5.05 -10.01
C ILE A 47 11.05 4.17 -10.38
N VAL A 48 10.38 3.62 -9.38
CA VAL A 48 9.13 2.88 -9.57
C VAL A 48 7.98 3.88 -9.62
N VAL A 49 7.15 3.81 -10.66
CA VAL A 49 5.94 4.63 -10.79
C VAL A 49 4.73 3.75 -10.49
N MET A 50 4.04 4.04 -9.39
CA MET A 50 2.71 3.50 -9.10
C MET A 50 1.64 4.47 -9.57
N VAL A 51 0.58 3.97 -10.20
CA VAL A 51 -0.59 4.77 -10.60
C VAL A 51 -1.82 4.27 -9.89
N THR A 52 -2.43 5.14 -9.10
CA THR A 52 -3.65 4.82 -8.35
C THR A 52 -4.86 5.26 -9.16
N LYS A 53 -5.54 4.35 -9.86
CA LYS A 53 -6.72 4.73 -10.65
C LYS A 53 -7.78 5.35 -9.71
N PRO A 54 -8.24 6.59 -9.96
CA PRO A 54 -9.24 7.22 -9.12
C PRO A 54 -10.54 6.47 -9.35
N LYS A 55 -11.08 5.87 -8.29
CA LYS A 55 -12.36 5.17 -8.34
C LYS A 55 -13.46 6.22 -8.59
N LEU A 56 -14.10 6.16 -9.76
CA LEU A 56 -15.28 6.98 -10.03
C LEU A 56 -16.32 6.71 -8.93
N PRO A 57 -16.98 7.76 -8.39
CA PRO A 57 -18.13 7.57 -7.53
C PRO A 57 -19.21 6.81 -8.31
N PRO A 58 -19.82 5.75 -7.73
CA PRO A 58 -20.88 5.02 -8.40
C PRO A 58 -22.05 5.95 -8.71
N ALA A 59 -22.55 5.85 -9.93
CA ALA A 59 -23.75 6.55 -10.37
C ALA A 59 -24.94 6.21 -9.46
N THR A 60 -25.73 7.25 -9.21
CA THR A 60 -27.04 7.29 -8.55
C THR A 60 -27.86 6.00 -8.67
N HIS A 61 -28.03 5.32 -7.53
CA HIS A 61 -29.25 4.56 -7.25
C HIS A 61 -30.15 5.44 -6.37
N ALA A 62 -31.30 5.82 -6.93
CA ALA A 62 -32.40 6.44 -6.22
C ALA A 62 -33.04 5.42 -5.26
N GLY A 63 -33.37 5.86 -4.04
CA GLY A 63 -34.18 5.09 -3.09
C GLY A 63 -33.89 5.42 -1.63
N SER A 64 -34.67 6.39 -1.11
CA SER A 64 -35.12 6.69 0.27
C SER A 64 -34.63 5.75 1.41
N SER A 65 -34.30 6.16 2.64
CA SER A 65 -34.83 7.23 3.50
C SER A 65 -33.84 7.46 4.66
N ASP A 66 -33.54 8.72 4.99
CA ASP A 66 -33.88 9.38 6.27
C ASP A 66 -33.09 8.95 7.55
N SER A 67 -32.11 9.77 7.94
CA SER A 67 -32.06 10.51 9.22
C SER A 67 -30.62 10.92 9.57
N THR A 68 -30.43 12.24 9.70
CA THR A 68 -29.27 12.94 10.31
C THR A 68 -29.65 13.38 11.74
N PRO A 69 -28.73 13.74 12.66
CA PRO A 69 -27.98 15.02 12.63
C PRO A 69 -26.46 14.85 12.91
N THR A 70 -25.53 15.47 12.15
CA THR A 70 -24.86 16.80 12.31
C THR A 70 -23.95 17.00 13.56
N PRO A 71 -22.93 17.89 13.48
CA PRO A 71 -21.58 17.72 14.06
C PRO A 71 -21.25 18.75 15.17
N GLY A 72 -20.17 18.54 15.92
CA GLY A 72 -19.67 19.45 16.95
C GLY A 72 -18.21 19.87 16.73
N THR A 73 -18.00 21.19 16.65
CA THR A 73 -16.76 21.96 16.49
C THR A 73 -16.03 22.21 17.82
N GLY A 74 -14.71 22.41 17.76
CA GLY A 74 -13.85 23.14 18.73
C GLY A 74 -12.40 22.68 18.58
N ASP A 75 -11.45 23.41 17.98
CA ASP A 75 -10.86 24.75 18.21
C ASP A 75 -10.05 24.89 19.53
N GLY A 76 -8.82 25.42 19.39
CA GLY A 76 -7.83 25.72 20.44
C GLY A 76 -6.69 24.69 20.49
N GLY A 77 -5.44 24.92 20.05
CA GLY A 77 -4.70 26.16 19.88
C GLY A 77 -3.91 26.46 21.16
N GLU A 78 -2.62 26.07 21.23
CA GLU A 78 -1.63 26.67 22.14
C GLU A 78 -0.19 26.29 21.73
N LYS A 79 0.69 27.29 21.87
CA LYS A 79 2.03 27.46 21.30
C LYS A 79 2.96 27.83 22.46
N GLN A 80 4.14 27.21 22.63
CA GLN A 80 5.35 27.84 23.20
C GLN A 80 6.56 26.87 23.23
N THR A 81 7.66 27.16 22.51
CA THR A 81 9.00 27.67 22.98
C THR A 81 9.87 26.62 23.69
N SER A 82 11.19 26.45 23.49
CA SER A 82 12.27 27.30 22.93
C SER A 82 13.57 26.47 22.81
N ASP A 83 14.49 26.94 21.96
CA ASP A 83 15.93 26.63 21.74
C ASP A 83 16.76 25.95 22.86
N THR A 84 17.80 25.19 22.46
CA THR A 84 19.25 25.39 22.80
C THR A 84 20.16 24.22 22.35
N THR A 85 21.13 24.51 21.45
CA THR A 85 22.56 24.05 21.41
C THR A 85 23.01 22.66 20.86
N SER A 86 23.65 22.73 19.68
CA SER A 86 25.07 22.40 19.35
C SER A 86 25.60 20.95 19.19
N ASN A 87 26.19 20.76 18.01
CA ASN A 87 27.38 19.98 17.58
C ASN A 87 27.63 18.50 17.93
N GLU A 88 27.73 17.71 16.84
CA GLU A 88 28.82 16.79 16.43
C GLU A 88 28.92 15.36 17.05
N PRO A 89 29.22 14.30 16.25
CA PRO A 89 29.28 12.90 16.70
C PRO A 89 30.68 12.51 17.22
N PRO A 90 30.81 11.38 17.94
CA PRO A 90 31.48 10.21 17.33
C PRO A 90 30.93 8.84 17.79
N ALA A 91 31.42 7.79 17.12
CA ALA A 91 31.04 6.38 17.18
C ALA A 91 31.36 5.65 18.50
N SER A 92 30.68 4.52 18.75
CA SER A 92 31.31 3.25 19.15
C SER A 92 30.33 2.06 19.11
N GLU A 93 30.87 0.93 18.67
CA GLU A 93 30.27 -0.40 18.49
C GLU A 93 29.72 -1.02 19.78
N ASN A 94 28.69 -1.86 19.65
CA ASN A 94 28.59 -3.06 20.50
C ASN A 94 27.91 -4.22 19.73
N VAL A 95 28.55 -5.37 19.81
CA VAL A 95 28.26 -6.61 19.10
C VAL A 95 27.47 -7.58 19.99
N ASN A 96 26.61 -8.35 19.31
CA ASN A 96 26.27 -9.75 19.59
C ASN A 96 25.16 -10.08 20.63
N SER A 97 24.10 -10.72 20.12
CA SER A 97 23.48 -12.00 20.56
C SER A 97 22.12 -12.09 19.86
N GLY A 98 21.69 -13.11 19.12
CA GLY A 98 22.09 -14.51 19.09
C GLY A 98 20.80 -15.35 19.09
N ALA A 99 20.56 -16.05 17.96
CA ALA A 99 19.74 -17.26 17.81
C ALA A 99 18.20 -17.19 17.93
N SER A 100 17.53 -17.45 16.79
CA SER A 100 16.51 -18.51 16.60
C SER A 100 16.14 -18.57 15.10
N PHE A 101 17.01 -19.13 14.25
CA PHE A 101 16.84 -20.49 13.67
C PHE A 101 15.41 -20.83 13.22
N GLY A 102 15.11 -20.55 11.95
CA GLY A 102 15.12 -21.56 10.88
C GLY A 102 14.07 -22.68 10.92
N GLN A 103 13.24 -22.77 11.97
CA GLN A 103 12.18 -23.79 12.05
C GLN A 103 10.81 -23.23 11.62
N ALA A 104 10.70 -21.91 11.53
CA ALA A 104 9.54 -21.26 10.93
C ALA A 104 9.59 -21.34 9.40
N GLU A 105 10.74 -21.50 8.73
CA GLU A 105 10.80 -21.39 7.27
C GLU A 105 9.93 -22.41 6.52
N SER A 106 9.74 -23.65 7.01
CA SER A 106 8.91 -24.65 6.31
C SER A 106 7.41 -24.60 6.66
N ALA A 107 7.03 -24.08 7.83
CA ALA A 107 5.63 -23.78 8.14
C ALA A 107 5.22 -22.40 7.60
N LEU A 108 6.18 -21.47 7.53
CA LEU A 108 6.08 -20.23 6.80
C LEU A 108 6.01 -20.52 5.31
N LEU A 109 6.70 -21.49 4.71
CA LEU A 109 6.64 -21.64 3.24
C LEU A 109 5.22 -21.96 2.74
N MET A 110 4.51 -22.88 3.42
CA MET A 110 3.13 -23.22 3.08
C MET A 110 2.13 -22.17 3.60
N GLY A 111 2.45 -21.50 4.72
CA GLY A 111 1.69 -20.36 5.24
C GLY A 111 1.86 -19.08 4.41
N ASP A 112 3.02 -18.84 3.81
CA ASP A 112 3.38 -17.68 3.01
C ASP A 112 2.65 -17.78 1.68
N GLU A 113 2.66 -18.94 1.02
CA GLU A 113 1.88 -19.17 -0.20
C GLU A 113 0.37 -19.00 0.04
N TYR A 114 -0.13 -19.47 1.18
CA TYR A 114 -1.51 -19.26 1.60
C TYR A 114 -1.81 -17.77 1.84
N ASN A 115 -0.95 -17.07 2.59
CA ASN A 115 -1.09 -15.64 2.89
C ASN A 115 -0.92 -14.76 1.64
N GLN A 116 -0.05 -15.15 0.70
CA GLN A 116 0.14 -14.54 -0.61
C GLN A 116 -1.14 -14.65 -1.43
N SER A 117 -1.65 -15.88 -1.59
CA SER A 117 -2.86 -16.14 -2.35
C SER A 117 -4.07 -15.44 -1.72
N LEU A 118 -4.18 -15.46 -0.39
CA LEU A 118 -5.22 -14.78 0.36
C LEU A 118 -5.14 -13.25 0.21
N ARG A 119 -3.94 -12.66 0.24
CA ARG A 119 -3.73 -11.23 -0.04
C ARG A 119 -4.11 -10.88 -1.47
N ASN A 120 -3.70 -11.68 -2.44
CA ASN A 120 -3.97 -11.42 -3.85
C ASN A 120 -5.49 -11.42 -4.14
N ILE A 121 -6.24 -12.30 -3.48
CA ILE A 121 -7.70 -12.38 -3.63
C ILE A 121 -8.43 -11.35 -2.77
N MET A 122 -7.89 -11.02 -1.59
CA MET A 122 -8.40 -9.90 -0.78
C MET A 122 -8.21 -8.55 -1.49
N ASP A 123 -7.11 -8.37 -2.22
CA ASP A 123 -6.84 -7.19 -3.05
C ASP A 123 -7.86 -7.04 -4.19
N MET A 124 -8.39 -8.17 -4.68
CA MET A 124 -9.53 -8.19 -5.62
C MET A 124 -10.86 -7.76 -4.97
N GLY A 125 -10.89 -7.49 -3.66
CA GLY A 125 -12.04 -6.96 -2.93
C GLY A 125 -12.94 -8.02 -2.30
N TYR A 126 -12.51 -9.28 -2.26
CA TYR A 126 -13.26 -10.35 -1.62
C TYR A 126 -13.01 -10.36 -0.11
N PRO A 127 -14.04 -10.61 0.71
CA PRO A 127 -13.88 -10.64 2.16
C PRO A 127 -13.04 -11.84 2.58
N LYS A 128 -12.16 -11.63 3.57
CA LYS A 128 -11.19 -12.62 4.05
C LYS A 128 -11.80 -14.00 4.27
N GLU A 129 -12.94 -14.09 4.96
CA GLU A 129 -13.61 -15.36 5.25
C GLU A 129 -14.01 -16.15 3.99
N GLN A 130 -14.44 -15.46 2.94
CA GLN A 130 -14.82 -16.06 1.67
C GLN A 130 -13.58 -16.57 0.94
N VAL A 131 -12.52 -15.77 0.95
CA VAL A 131 -11.22 -16.13 0.37
C VAL A 131 -10.61 -17.33 1.09
N GLU A 132 -10.63 -17.36 2.42
CA GLU A 132 -10.10 -18.46 3.23
C GLU A 132 -10.83 -19.77 2.93
N ARG A 133 -12.17 -19.72 2.82
CA ARG A 133 -12.99 -20.88 2.45
C ARG A 133 -12.73 -21.32 1.01
N ALA A 134 -12.66 -20.38 0.07
CA ALA A 134 -12.44 -20.67 -1.34
C ALA A 134 -11.04 -21.23 -1.60
N LEU A 135 -10.03 -20.68 -0.92
CA LEU A 135 -8.63 -21.09 -1.02
C LEU A 135 -8.39 -22.46 -0.37
N ARG A 136 -9.14 -22.77 0.69
CA ARG A 136 -9.15 -24.10 1.30
C ARG A 136 -9.85 -25.14 0.40
N ALA A 137 -11.00 -24.78 -0.19
CA ALA A 137 -11.72 -25.63 -1.15
C ALA A 137 -10.98 -25.82 -2.48
N SER A 138 -10.17 -24.83 -2.87
CA SER A 138 -9.33 -24.89 -4.08
C SER A 138 -7.97 -25.54 -3.88
N PHE A 139 -7.68 -26.06 -2.68
CA PHE A 139 -6.38 -26.67 -2.37
C PHE A 139 -5.21 -25.69 -2.58
N ASN A 140 -5.32 -24.49 -2.01
CA ASN A 140 -4.32 -23.41 -2.11
C ASN A 140 -4.07 -22.90 -3.55
N ASN A 141 -5.07 -23.01 -4.43
CA ASN A 141 -4.99 -22.50 -5.80
C ASN A 141 -5.76 -21.17 -5.91
N PRO A 142 -5.11 -20.04 -6.24
CA PRO A 142 -5.79 -18.75 -6.29
C PRO A 142 -6.78 -18.64 -7.46
N ASP A 143 -6.45 -19.23 -8.61
CA ASP A 143 -7.31 -19.21 -9.81
C ASP A 143 -8.65 -19.94 -9.56
N ARG A 144 -8.57 -21.13 -8.98
CA ARG A 144 -9.76 -21.90 -8.54
C ARG A 144 -10.49 -21.25 -7.36
N ALA A 145 -9.78 -20.58 -6.46
CA ALA A 145 -10.42 -19.88 -5.35
C ALA A 145 -11.31 -18.74 -5.88
N VAL A 146 -10.87 -18.01 -6.91
CA VAL A 146 -11.70 -17.00 -7.57
C VAL A 146 -12.91 -17.66 -8.22
N GLU A 147 -12.74 -18.78 -8.92
CA GLU A 147 -13.86 -19.51 -9.51
C GLU A 147 -14.91 -19.94 -8.47
N TYR A 148 -14.48 -20.41 -7.29
CA TYR A 148 -15.39 -20.72 -6.18
C TYR A 148 -16.03 -19.48 -5.54
N LEU A 149 -15.38 -18.32 -5.60
CA LEU A 149 -15.98 -17.06 -5.15
C LEU A 149 -17.08 -16.58 -6.11
N LEU A 150 -16.97 -16.90 -7.41
CA LEU A 150 -18.00 -16.58 -8.41
C LEU A 150 -19.13 -17.61 -8.49
N ASN A 151 -18.80 -18.91 -8.49
CA ASN A 151 -19.77 -20.00 -8.65
C ASN A 151 -20.36 -20.50 -7.32
N GLY A 152 -19.81 -20.05 -6.19
CA GLY A 152 -20.15 -20.54 -4.86
C GLY A 152 -19.20 -21.67 -4.42
N ILE A 153 -18.69 -21.56 -3.20
CA ILE A 153 -17.76 -22.52 -2.62
C ILE A 153 -18.56 -23.77 -2.24
N PRO A 154 -18.29 -24.96 -2.82
CA PRO A 154 -18.92 -26.19 -2.36
C PRO A 154 -18.54 -26.36 -0.89
N SER A 155 -19.54 -26.30 -0.01
CA SER A 155 -19.38 -26.66 1.39
C SER A 155 -19.47 -28.18 1.43
N ASP A 156 -18.32 -28.85 1.54
CA ASP A 156 -18.29 -30.24 1.99
C ASP A 156 -18.81 -30.32 3.43
#